data_AF-A0A7H4M153-F1
#
_entry.id   AF-A0A7H4M153-F1
#
_cell.length_a   1.000
_cell.length_b   1.000
_cell.length_c   1.000
_cell.angle_alpha   90.00
_cell.angle_beta   90.00
_cell.angle_gamma   90.00
#
_symmetry.space_group_name_H-M   'P 1'
#
loop_
_entity.id
_entity.type
_entity.pdbx_description
1 polymer ?
#
loop_
_entity_poly.entity_id
_entity_poly.type
_entity_poly.pdbx_seq_one_letter_code
_entity_poly.pdbx_strand_id
1 'polypeptide(L)'
;MFDDDVTSRVKEFVRTVWDEEHLHENLEFIAESLCLYAIKPKKGESALDTIRRYLSTQFWKDHLKMYKKRPIYWLFSSGKEKAFECLVYLHRYNDATLARMRTEYVVPLLARYQANIDRLNEQIDGSSGGEATRLKRDRDNLSKKFNELRSFDDRLRHYADMRISIDLDDGVKVNYGKFGDLLADVKTITGNAPEVI
;
A
#
# COMPACT_ATOMS: atom_id res chain seq x y z
N MET A 1 2.43 -8.39 -8.08
CA MET A 1 2.10 -8.17 -6.66
C MET A 1 3.22 -8.76 -5.83
N PHE A 2 3.40 -8.39 -4.56
CA PHE A 2 4.30 -9.14 -3.69
C PHE A 2 3.56 -10.37 -3.17
N ASP A 3 4.26 -11.50 -3.04
CA ASP A 3 3.64 -12.76 -2.60
C ASP A 3 3.14 -12.68 -1.16
N ASP A 4 3.66 -11.70 -0.41
CA ASP A 4 3.38 -11.47 0.99
C ASP A 4 2.50 -10.24 1.24
N ASP A 5 1.77 -9.79 0.22
CA ASP A 5 0.82 -8.66 0.35
C ASP A 5 -0.29 -8.96 1.38
N VAL A 6 -0.89 -7.90 1.93
CA VAL A 6 -1.87 -7.99 3.01
C VAL A 6 -3.07 -8.89 2.70
N THR A 7 -3.53 -8.97 1.45
CA THR A 7 -4.65 -9.85 1.07
C THR A 7 -4.20 -11.31 1.14
N SER A 8 -3.00 -11.60 0.62
CA SER A 8 -2.39 -12.93 0.69
C SER A 8 -2.15 -13.35 2.15
N ARG A 9 -1.73 -12.42 3.02
CA ARG A 9 -1.59 -12.66 4.48
C ARG A 9 -2.93 -12.93 5.17
N VAL A 10 -4.00 -12.23 4.79
CA VAL A 10 -5.35 -12.50 5.33
C VAL A 10 -5.82 -13.89 4.91
N LYS A 11 -5.65 -14.26 3.64
CA LYS A 11 -5.96 -15.61 3.16
C LYS A 11 -5.19 -16.67 3.96
N GLU A 12 -3.89 -16.47 4.15
CA GLU A 12 -3.03 -17.40 4.90
C GLU A 12 -3.46 -17.53 6.36
N PHE A 13 -3.80 -16.41 6.99
CA PHE A 13 -4.29 -16.39 8.37
C PHE A 13 -5.59 -17.19 8.50
N VAL A 14 -6.58 -16.95 7.63
CA VAL A 14 -7.85 -17.67 7.64
C VAL A 14 -7.61 -19.17 7.47
N ARG A 15 -6.77 -19.55 6.50
CA ARG A 15 -6.38 -20.95 6.29
C ARG A 15 -5.72 -21.58 7.51
N THR A 16 -4.84 -20.84 8.18
CA THR A 16 -4.09 -21.36 9.33
C THR A 16 -5.01 -21.61 10.53
N VAL A 17 -6.00 -20.75 10.75
CA VAL A 17 -6.88 -20.81 11.93
C VAL A 17 -8.06 -21.78 11.72
N TRP A 18 -8.61 -21.86 10.51
CA TRP A 18 -9.80 -22.64 10.19
C TRP A 18 -9.60 -23.68 9.08
N ASP A 19 -8.35 -24.12 8.87
CA ASP A 19 -7.96 -25.11 7.86
C ASP A 19 -8.26 -24.74 6.38
N GLU A 20 -7.78 -25.58 5.45
CA GLU A 20 -7.97 -25.39 4.01
C GLU A 20 -9.37 -25.83 3.56
N GLU A 21 -10.02 -26.76 4.26
CA GLU A 21 -11.33 -27.31 3.89
C GLU A 21 -12.41 -26.22 3.91
N HIS A 22 -12.36 -25.33 4.91
CA HIS A 22 -13.33 -24.24 5.08
C HIS A 22 -12.84 -22.90 4.51
N LEU A 23 -11.67 -22.85 3.86
CA LEU A 23 -11.05 -21.58 3.46
C LEU A 23 -11.95 -20.76 2.53
N HIS A 24 -12.58 -21.41 1.55
CA HIS A 24 -13.43 -20.72 0.57
C HIS A 24 -14.64 -20.08 1.25
N GLU A 25 -15.39 -20.85 2.04
CA GLU A 25 -16.56 -20.39 2.78
C GLU A 25 -16.21 -19.24 3.75
N ASN A 26 -15.11 -19.36 4.49
CA ASN A 26 -14.67 -18.32 5.40
C ASN A 26 -14.30 -17.01 4.69
N LEU A 27 -13.66 -17.09 3.52
CA LEU A 27 -13.36 -15.90 2.71
C LEU A 27 -14.63 -15.25 2.15
N GLU A 28 -15.60 -16.05 1.71
CA GLU A 28 -16.91 -15.55 1.26
C GLU A 28 -17.63 -14.84 2.40
N PHE A 29 -17.71 -15.46 3.58
CA PHE A 29 -18.32 -14.86 4.76
C PHE A 29 -17.68 -13.51 5.14
N ILE A 30 -16.35 -13.41 5.10
CA ILE A 30 -15.64 -12.14 5.35
C ILE A 30 -16.00 -11.12 4.26
N ALA A 31 -15.98 -11.50 2.99
CA ALA A 31 -16.27 -10.60 1.87
C ALA A 31 -17.71 -10.07 1.92
N GLU A 32 -18.68 -10.92 2.21
CA GLU A 32 -20.08 -10.55 2.39
C GLU A 32 -20.27 -9.59 3.57
N SER A 33 -19.62 -9.89 4.71
CA SER A 33 -19.64 -9.02 5.89
C SER A 33 -19.06 -7.63 5.58
N LEU A 34 -17.95 -7.56 4.84
CA LEU A 34 -17.37 -6.30 4.39
C LEU A 34 -18.33 -5.55 3.45
N CYS A 35 -19.05 -6.25 2.58
CA CYS A 35 -20.06 -5.64 1.70
C CYS A 35 -21.29 -5.12 2.46
N LEU A 36 -21.63 -5.74 3.59
CA LEU A 36 -22.76 -5.33 4.41
C LEU A 36 -22.45 -4.05 5.21
N TYR A 37 -21.22 -3.92 5.71
CA TYR A 37 -20.89 -2.88 6.70
C TYR A 37 -19.89 -1.83 6.25
N ALA A 38 -19.03 -2.10 5.26
CA ALA A 38 -17.88 -1.23 4.97
C ALA A 38 -17.82 -0.73 3.53
N ILE A 39 -18.14 -1.56 2.54
CA ILE A 39 -17.97 -1.25 1.12
C ILE A 39 -19.18 -1.67 0.30
N LYS A 40 -19.46 -0.99 -0.81
CA LYS A 40 -20.55 -1.43 -1.71
C LYS A 40 -20.17 -2.73 -2.42
N PRO A 41 -21.13 -3.65 -2.63
CA PRO A 41 -20.89 -4.86 -3.41
C PRO A 41 -20.62 -4.51 -4.88
N LYS A 42 -19.83 -5.35 -5.54
CA LYS A 42 -19.49 -5.23 -6.97
C LYS A 42 -19.80 -6.55 -7.66
N LYS A 43 -20.59 -6.48 -8.73
CA LYS A 43 -21.06 -7.68 -9.44
C LYS A 43 -19.88 -8.45 -10.05
N GLY A 44 -19.84 -9.76 -9.80
CA GLY A 44 -18.83 -10.68 -10.35
C GLY A 44 -17.43 -10.53 -9.76
N GLU A 45 -17.30 -9.86 -8.61
CA GLU A 45 -16.02 -9.76 -7.88
C GLU A 45 -15.87 -10.98 -6.95
N SER A 46 -14.68 -11.59 -6.95
CA SER A 46 -14.39 -12.70 -6.05
C SER A 46 -14.32 -12.25 -4.59
N ALA A 47 -14.42 -13.18 -3.64
CA ALA A 47 -14.25 -12.89 -2.22
C ALA A 47 -12.87 -12.26 -1.92
N LEU A 48 -11.79 -12.82 -2.49
CA LEU A 48 -10.44 -12.28 -2.32
C LEU A 48 -10.28 -10.89 -2.94
N ASP A 49 -10.88 -10.63 -4.09
CA ASP A 49 -10.85 -9.30 -4.71
C ASP A 49 -11.66 -8.27 -3.91
N THR A 50 -12.76 -8.71 -3.29
CA THR A 50 -13.56 -7.88 -2.37
C THR A 50 -12.74 -7.50 -1.13
N ILE A 51 -12.07 -8.47 -0.50
CA ILE A 51 -11.17 -8.25 0.63
C ILE A 51 -10.02 -7.31 0.23
N ARG A 52 -9.38 -7.55 -0.91
CA ARG A 52 -8.33 -6.69 -1.45
C ARG A 52 -8.81 -5.26 -1.64
N ARG A 53 -9.99 -5.08 -2.26
CA ARG A 53 -10.59 -3.77 -2.50
C ARG A 53 -10.87 -3.05 -1.18
N TYR A 54 -11.40 -3.74 -0.17
CA TYR A 54 -11.56 -3.18 1.17
C TYR A 54 -10.22 -2.66 1.72
N LEU A 55 -9.20 -3.52 1.73
CA LEU A 55 -7.87 -3.21 2.26
C LEU A 55 -7.21 -2.01 1.56
N SER A 56 -7.35 -1.90 0.23
CA SER A 56 -6.73 -0.83 -0.55
C SER A 56 -7.50 0.50 -0.57
N THR A 57 -8.80 0.50 -0.24
CA THR A 57 -9.66 1.69 -0.47
C THR A 57 -10.42 2.20 0.75
N GLN A 58 -10.70 1.33 1.73
CA GLN A 58 -11.58 1.65 2.85
C GLN A 58 -10.93 1.39 4.21
N PHE A 59 -10.10 0.35 4.35
CA PHE A 59 -9.46 -0.03 5.61
C PHE A 59 -8.81 1.15 6.33
N TRP A 60 -8.00 1.96 5.64
CA TRP A 60 -7.31 3.09 6.28
C TRP A 60 -8.28 4.13 6.85
N LYS A 61 -9.39 4.41 6.16
CA LYS A 61 -10.41 5.35 6.62
C LYS A 61 -11.11 4.84 7.87
N ASP A 62 -11.47 3.56 7.88
CA ASP A 62 -12.10 2.90 9.02
C ASP A 62 -11.15 2.85 10.21
N HIS A 63 -9.89 2.53 9.96
CA HIS A 63 -8.82 2.48 10.95
C HIS A 63 -8.58 3.85 11.60
N LEU A 64 -8.50 4.92 10.80
CA LEU A 64 -8.41 6.28 11.33
C LEU A 64 -9.62 6.66 12.20
N LYS A 65 -10.83 6.28 11.78
CA LYS A 65 -12.06 6.55 12.54
C LYS A 65 -12.07 5.77 13.86
N MET A 66 -11.78 4.48 13.81
CA MET A 66 -11.74 3.58 14.97
C MET A 66 -10.79 4.10 16.05
N TYR A 67 -9.60 4.51 15.64
CA TYR A 67 -8.57 5.02 16.56
C TYR A 67 -8.63 6.54 16.77
N LYS A 68 -9.73 7.22 16.42
CA LYS A 68 -9.94 8.66 16.65
C LYS A 68 -8.74 9.51 16.19
N LYS A 69 -8.23 9.25 14.98
CA LYS A 69 -7.04 9.90 14.37
C LYS A 69 -5.72 9.67 15.14
N ARG A 70 -5.60 8.55 15.85
CA ARG A 70 -4.37 8.08 16.51
C ARG A 70 -4.08 6.62 16.11
N PRO A 71 -3.85 6.36 14.81
CA PRO A 71 -3.82 4.99 14.27
C PRO A 71 -2.63 4.18 14.80
N ILE A 72 -2.84 2.88 15.06
CA ILE A 72 -1.78 1.97 15.53
C ILE A 72 -1.04 1.24 14.40
N TYR A 73 -1.71 1.00 13.27
CA TYR A 73 -1.04 0.76 11.99
C TYR A 73 -0.82 2.10 11.30
N TRP A 74 0.34 2.32 10.72
CA TRP A 74 0.70 3.53 9.99
C TRP A 74 0.81 3.22 8.51
N LEU A 75 0.15 4.03 7.69
CA LEU A 75 0.14 3.85 6.24
C LEU A 75 1.23 4.71 5.61
N PHE A 76 2.32 4.08 5.21
CA PHE A 76 3.28 4.67 4.28
C PHE A 76 2.70 4.64 2.88
N SER A 77 2.79 5.75 2.15
CA SER A 77 2.18 5.89 0.82
C SER A 77 3.08 6.71 -0.09
N SER A 78 3.27 6.24 -1.32
CA SER A 78 4.05 6.97 -2.33
C SER A 78 3.37 8.24 -2.83
N GLY A 79 2.04 8.31 -2.70
CA GLY A 79 1.26 9.45 -3.15
C GLY A 79 -0.04 9.07 -3.84
N LYS A 80 -0.46 9.92 -4.78
CA LYS A 80 -1.77 9.90 -5.42
C LYS A 80 -1.97 8.68 -6.34
N GLU A 81 -0.93 8.29 -7.05
CA GLU A 81 -0.96 7.14 -7.96
C GLU A 81 -0.96 5.80 -7.20
N LYS A 82 -0.70 5.85 -5.88
CA LYS A 82 -0.61 4.68 -4.99
C LYS A 82 0.31 3.64 -5.63
N ALA A 83 1.47 4.09 -6.09
CA ALA A 83 2.49 3.22 -6.66
C ALA A 83 3.01 2.22 -5.62
N PHE A 84 3.10 2.65 -4.36
CA PHE A 84 3.42 1.83 -3.21
C PHE A 84 2.62 2.28 -1.99
N GLU A 85 2.07 1.32 -1.26
CA GLU A 85 1.44 1.52 0.04
C GLU A 85 1.86 0.38 0.98
N CYS A 86 2.22 0.71 2.22
CA CYS A 86 2.68 -0.25 3.22
C CYS A 86 2.12 0.10 4.59
N LEU A 87 1.60 -0.91 5.30
CA LEU A 87 1.15 -0.77 6.68
C LEU A 87 2.25 -1.23 7.63
N VAL A 88 2.66 -0.33 8.53
CA VAL A 88 3.63 -0.63 9.59
C VAL A 88 2.93 -0.58 10.93
N TYR A 89 3.07 -1.63 11.75
CA TYR A 89 2.51 -1.61 13.10
C TYR A 89 3.42 -0.79 14.03
N LEU A 90 2.88 0.28 14.61
CA LEU A 90 3.58 1.23 15.49
C LEU A 90 4.47 0.55 16.54
N HIS A 91 3.92 -0.43 17.27
CA HIS A 91 4.64 -1.10 18.38
C HIS A 91 5.75 -2.04 17.90
N ARG A 92 5.86 -2.27 16.59
CA ARG A 92 6.91 -3.10 15.98
C ARG A 92 7.87 -2.28 15.14
N TYR A 93 7.66 -0.97 15.03
CA TYR A 93 8.58 -0.08 14.36
C TYR A 93 9.93 -0.06 15.09
N ASN A 94 11.01 -0.04 14.32
CA ASN A 94 12.37 0.18 14.78
C ASN A 94 13.15 0.99 13.72
N ASP A 95 14.35 1.44 14.08
CA ASP A 95 15.20 2.28 13.23
C ASP A 95 15.62 1.63 11.90
N ALA A 96 15.56 0.30 11.80
CA ALA A 96 15.82 -0.44 10.57
C ALA A 96 14.58 -0.56 9.64
N THR A 97 13.39 -0.18 10.10
CA THR A 97 12.13 -0.42 9.39
C THR A 97 12.09 0.25 8.01
N LEU A 98 12.55 1.49 7.89
CA LEU A 98 12.57 2.21 6.61
C LEU A 98 13.62 1.65 5.64
N ALA A 99 14.80 1.30 6.15
CA ALA A 99 15.86 0.67 5.34
C ALA A 99 15.41 -0.68 4.78
N ARG A 100 14.71 -1.49 5.60
CA ARG A 100 14.10 -2.76 5.16
C ARG A 100 12.98 -2.53 4.15
N MET A 101 12.06 -1.61 4.41
CA MET A 101 10.99 -1.24 3.45
C MET A 101 11.56 -0.89 2.08
N ARG A 102 12.64 -0.10 2.07
CA ARG A 102 13.31 0.31 0.85
C ARG A 102 13.92 -0.88 0.09
N THR A 103 14.71 -1.68 0.80
CA THR A 103 15.54 -2.75 0.21
C THR A 103 14.70 -3.96 -0.20
N GLU A 104 13.75 -4.36 0.64
CA GLU A 104 12.94 -5.58 0.42
C GLU A 104 11.78 -5.32 -0.54
N TYR A 105 11.27 -4.07 -0.64
CA TYR A 105 10.05 -3.78 -1.39
C TYR A 105 10.21 -2.69 -2.44
N VAL A 106 10.60 -1.46 -2.07
CA VAL A 106 10.57 -0.31 -2.99
C VAL A 106 11.54 -0.48 -4.17
N VAL A 107 12.80 -0.82 -3.89
CA VAL A 107 13.83 -1.02 -4.94
C VAL A 107 13.46 -2.16 -5.90
N PRO A 108 13.06 -3.35 -5.42
CA PRO A 108 12.55 -4.40 -6.30
C PRO A 108 11.32 -3.99 -7.13
N LEU A 109 10.41 -3.19 -6.55
CA LEU A 109 9.23 -2.72 -7.27
C LEU A 109 9.57 -1.73 -8.39
N LEU A 110 10.54 -0.84 -8.16
CA LEU A 110 11.07 0.05 -9.20
C LEU A 110 11.63 -0.75 -10.38
N ALA A 111 12.45 -1.76 -10.11
CA ALA A 111 13.00 -2.63 -11.15
C ALA A 111 11.89 -3.36 -11.94
N ARG A 112 10.87 -3.89 -11.25
CA ARG A 112 9.70 -4.53 -11.88
C ARG A 112 8.89 -3.55 -12.74
N TYR A 113 8.71 -2.31 -12.30
CA TYR A 113 8.02 -1.30 -13.08
C TYR A 113 8.80 -0.93 -14.34
N GLN A 114 10.12 -0.71 -14.22
CA GLN A 114 10.96 -0.43 -15.38
C GLN A 114 10.91 -1.56 -16.41
N ALA A 115 11.13 -2.81 -16.00
CA ALA A 115 11.07 -3.96 -16.90
C ALA A 115 9.70 -4.11 -17.61
N ASN A 116 8.61 -3.79 -16.91
CA ASN A 116 7.27 -3.81 -17.50
C ASN A 116 7.03 -2.64 -18.46
N ILE A 117 7.59 -1.46 -18.21
CA ILE A 117 7.56 -0.32 -19.13
C ILE A 117 8.31 -0.69 -20.42
N ASP A 118 9.50 -1.29 -20.29
CA ASP A 118 10.31 -1.70 -21.44
C ASP A 118 9.58 -2.75 -22.28
N ARG A 119 9.01 -3.77 -21.64
CA ARG A 119 8.17 -4.78 -22.31
C ARG A 119 6.95 -4.16 -23.02
N LEU A 120 6.30 -3.16 -22.43
CA LEU A 120 5.19 -2.47 -23.06
C LEU A 120 5.65 -1.67 -24.28
N ASN A 121 6.82 -1.03 -24.24
CA ASN A 121 7.39 -0.34 -25.40
C ASN A 121 7.65 -1.31 -26.55
N GLU A 122 8.24 -2.48 -26.29
CA GLU A 122 8.46 -3.53 -27.32
C GLU A 122 7.14 -3.99 -27.95
N GLN A 123 6.08 -4.17 -27.14
CA GLN A 123 4.76 -4.54 -27.65
C GLN A 123 4.12 -3.42 -28.48
N ILE A 124 4.35 -2.16 -28.10
CA ILE A 124 3.85 -1.00 -28.85
C ILE A 124 4.46 -0.98 -30.25
N ASP A 125 5.76 -1.22 -30.38
CA ASP A 125 6.48 -1.21 -31.67
C ASP A 125 5.96 -2.27 -32.65
N GLY A 126 5.50 -3.42 -32.14
CA GLY A 126 4.90 -4.49 -32.94
C GLY A 126 3.38 -4.38 -33.15
N SER A 127 2.71 -3.37 -32.58
CA SER A 127 1.25 -3.26 -32.57
C SER A 127 0.75 -2.11 -33.45
N SER A 128 -0.52 -2.14 -33.86
CA SER A 128 -1.14 -1.05 -34.62
C SER A 128 -2.60 -0.81 -34.19
N GLY A 129 -3.14 0.34 -34.60
CA GLY A 129 -4.53 0.70 -34.37
C GLY A 129 -4.92 0.76 -32.88
N GLY A 130 -6.06 0.12 -32.55
CA GLY A 130 -6.64 0.18 -31.20
C GLY A 130 -5.78 -0.51 -30.14
N GLU A 131 -5.04 -1.57 -30.50
CA GLU A 131 -4.15 -2.26 -29.58
C GLU A 131 -2.97 -1.39 -29.16
N ALA A 132 -2.31 -0.74 -30.13
CA ALA A 132 -1.23 0.21 -29.85
C ALA A 132 -1.69 1.35 -28.93
N THR A 133 -2.92 1.82 -29.11
CA THR A 133 -3.51 2.87 -28.28
C THR A 133 -3.71 2.41 -26.84
N ARG A 134 -4.21 1.18 -26.65
CA ARG A 134 -4.36 0.56 -25.31
C ARG A 134 -3.02 0.38 -24.62
N LEU A 135 -2.02 -0.19 -25.32
CA LEU A 135 -0.69 -0.43 -24.77
C LEU A 135 0.02 0.88 -24.37
N LYS A 136 -0.09 1.93 -25.20
CA LYS A 136 0.42 3.27 -24.86
C LYS A 136 -0.20 3.81 -23.57
N ARG A 137 -1.53 3.66 -23.40
CA ARG A 137 -2.22 4.09 -22.18
C ARG A 137 -1.74 3.31 -20.95
N ASP A 138 -1.56 2.00 -21.08
CA ASP A 138 -1.07 1.15 -19.99
C ASP A 138 0.37 1.53 -19.61
N ARG A 139 1.24 1.78 -20.59
CA ARG A 139 2.60 2.29 -20.43
C ARG A 139 2.61 3.64 -19.71
N ASP A 140 1.76 4.57 -20.12
CA ASP A 140 1.68 5.91 -19.52
C ASP A 140 1.23 5.86 -18.06
N ASN A 141 0.23 5.02 -17.76
CA ASN A 141 -0.23 4.81 -16.38
C ASN A 141 0.86 4.19 -15.51
N LEU A 142 1.59 3.20 -16.03
CA LEU A 142 2.70 2.59 -15.30
C LEU A 142 3.87 3.56 -15.12
N SER A 143 4.14 4.41 -16.10
CA SER A 143 5.18 5.44 -16.02
C SER A 143 4.88 6.48 -14.94
N LYS A 144 3.61 6.87 -14.76
CA LYS A 144 3.20 7.74 -13.63
C LYS A 144 3.52 7.08 -12.29
N LYS A 145 3.15 5.80 -12.12
CA LYS A 145 3.46 5.05 -10.91
C LYS A 145 4.97 4.90 -10.68
N PHE A 146 5.73 4.62 -11.73
CA PHE A 146 7.18 4.54 -11.66
C PHE A 146 7.82 5.84 -11.20
N ASN A 147 7.42 6.97 -11.79
CA ASN A 147 7.94 8.28 -11.42
C ASN A 147 7.56 8.65 -9.98
N GLU A 148 6.33 8.38 -9.55
CA GLU A 148 5.91 8.58 -8.15
C GLU A 148 6.73 7.70 -7.20
N LEU A 149 6.90 6.42 -7.51
CA LEU A 149 7.68 5.49 -6.69
C LEU A 149 9.15 5.88 -6.60
N ARG A 150 9.73 6.41 -7.68
CA ARG A 150 11.12 6.89 -7.71
C ARG A 150 11.30 8.09 -6.78
N SER A 151 10.39 9.07 -6.86
CA SER A 151 10.38 10.21 -5.94
C SER A 151 10.18 9.77 -4.48
N PHE A 152 9.35 8.74 -4.25
CA PHE A 152 9.19 8.15 -2.92
C PHE A 152 10.46 7.43 -2.44
N ASP A 153 11.19 6.71 -3.30
CA ASP A 153 12.47 6.07 -2.95
C ASP A 153 13.52 7.08 -2.49
N ASP A 154 13.62 8.23 -3.16
CA ASP A 154 14.57 9.28 -2.80
C ASP A 154 14.28 9.85 -1.40
N ARG A 155 13.01 10.14 -1.09
CA ARG A 155 12.59 10.58 0.25
C ARG A 155 12.78 9.47 1.29
N LEU A 156 12.38 8.25 0.96
CA LEU A 156 12.52 7.10 1.86
C LEU A 156 13.98 6.83 2.20
N ARG A 157 14.90 6.96 1.24
CA ARG A 157 16.35 6.84 1.47
C ARG A 157 16.81 7.89 2.48
N HIS A 158 16.43 9.16 2.30
CA HIS A 158 16.80 10.23 3.23
C HIS A 158 16.34 9.92 4.67
N TYR A 159 15.07 9.54 4.84
CA TYR A 159 14.53 9.19 6.16
C TYR A 159 15.11 7.90 6.74
N ALA A 160 15.49 6.93 5.90
CA ALA A 160 16.18 5.73 6.34
C ALA A 160 17.58 6.06 6.90
N ASP A 161 18.32 6.97 6.25
CA ASP A 161 19.64 7.42 6.71
C ASP A 161 19.58 8.18 8.04
N MET A 162 18.45 8.87 8.32
CA MET A 162 18.21 9.53 9.61
C MET A 162 18.02 8.55 10.77
N ARG A 163 17.73 7.27 10.51
CA ARG A 163 17.50 6.22 11.53
C ARG A 163 16.53 6.66 12.64
N ILE A 164 15.39 7.21 12.25
CA ILE A 164 14.40 7.73 13.20
C ILE A 164 14.00 6.65 14.19
N SER A 165 14.20 6.93 15.47
CA SER A 165 13.63 6.19 16.59
C SER A 165 12.36 6.87 17.10
N ILE A 166 11.42 6.07 17.60
CA ILE A 166 10.18 6.58 18.22
C ILE A 166 10.16 6.20 19.69
N ASP A 167 9.57 7.08 20.51
CA ASP A 167 9.26 6.80 21.90
C ASP A 167 7.74 6.69 22.02
N LEU A 168 7.22 5.55 22.47
CA LEU A 168 5.77 5.35 22.55
C LEU A 168 5.10 6.31 23.54
N ASP A 169 5.84 6.82 24.53
CA ASP A 169 5.33 7.76 25.53
C ASP A 169 5.10 9.18 24.95
N ASP A 170 5.79 9.55 23.86
CA ASP A 170 5.50 10.77 23.09
C ASP A 170 4.08 10.74 22.47
N GLY A 171 3.50 9.55 22.33
CA GLY A 171 2.20 9.32 21.74
C GLY A 171 2.19 9.39 20.20
N VAL A 172 1.08 8.96 19.61
CA VAL A 172 0.99 8.75 18.16
C VAL A 172 1.26 10.02 17.37
N LYS A 173 0.71 11.18 17.76
CA LYS A 173 0.79 12.40 16.95
C LYS A 173 2.21 12.92 16.79
N VAL A 174 2.96 12.95 17.89
CA VAL A 174 4.34 13.44 17.90
C VAL A 174 5.20 12.51 17.05
N ASN A 175 5.10 11.19 17.27
CA ASN A 175 5.89 10.24 16.50
C ASN A 175 5.51 10.21 15.01
N TYR A 176 4.22 10.33 14.67
CA TYR A 176 3.77 10.37 13.28
C TYR A 176 4.37 11.54 12.51
N GLY A 177 4.52 12.69 13.17
CA GLY A 177 5.13 13.89 12.56
C GLY A 177 6.61 13.74 12.19
N LYS A 178 7.33 12.78 12.80
CA LYS A 178 8.77 12.56 12.55
C LYS A 178 9.05 12.06 11.12
N PHE A 179 8.04 11.55 10.41
CA PHE A 179 8.20 10.90 9.08
C PHE A 179 7.83 11.81 7.90
N GLY A 180 7.59 13.10 8.14
CA GLY A 180 7.26 14.08 7.10
C GLY A 180 6.12 13.61 6.19
N ASP A 181 6.37 13.60 4.89
CA ASP A 181 5.37 13.26 3.86
C ASP A 181 5.35 11.77 3.46
N LEU A 182 6.13 10.91 4.11
CA LEU A 182 6.13 9.46 3.82
C LEU A 182 4.82 8.78 4.26
N LEU A 183 4.15 9.36 5.25
CA LEU A 183 2.92 8.83 5.83
C LEU A 183 1.68 9.50 5.25
N ALA A 184 0.60 8.73 5.12
CA ALA A 184 -0.69 9.25 4.70
C ALA A 184 -1.33 10.15 5.79
N ASP A 185 -2.15 11.12 5.39
CA ASP A 185 -3.03 11.90 6.29
C ASP A 185 -2.32 12.63 7.44
N VAL A 186 -1.05 13.01 7.28
CA VAL A 186 -0.22 13.66 8.32
C VAL A 186 -0.94 14.86 8.93
N LYS A 187 -1.45 15.79 8.11
CA LYS A 187 -2.21 16.95 8.60
C LYS A 187 -3.44 16.58 9.42
N THR A 188 -4.14 15.52 9.05
CA THR A 188 -5.32 15.05 9.78
C THR A 188 -4.95 14.49 11.15
N ILE A 189 -3.80 13.83 11.27
CA ILE A 189 -3.33 13.14 12.49
C ILE A 189 -2.61 14.12 13.42
N THR A 190 -1.64 14.87 12.90
CA THR A 190 -0.76 15.75 13.67
C THR A 190 -1.35 17.14 13.87
N GLY A 191 -2.19 17.61 12.94
CA GLY A 191 -2.69 18.99 12.88
C GLY A 191 -1.80 19.93 12.04
N ASN A 192 -0.61 19.49 11.64
CA ASN A 192 0.37 20.29 10.90
C ASN A 192 0.59 19.70 9.50
N ALA A 193 0.91 20.56 8.52
CA ALA A 193 1.35 20.07 7.21
C ALA A 193 2.64 19.23 7.38
N PRO A 194 2.82 18.16 6.58
CA PRO A 194 4.08 17.42 6.61
C PRO A 194 5.23 18.32 6.20
N GLU A 195 6.37 18.16 6.86
CA GLU A 195 7.64 18.69 6.34
C GLU A 195 7.99 17.89 5.07
N VAL A 196 8.21 18.62 3.97
CA VAL A 196 8.63 18.04 2.70
C VAL A 196 10.11 18.36 2.54
N ILE A 197 10.92 17.31 2.41
CA ILE A 197 12.37 17.39 2.17
C ILE A 197 12.65 17.05 0.72
#